data_AF-A0A5N5DV81-F1
#
_entry.id   AF-A0A5N5DV81-F1
#
_cell.length_a   1.000
_cell.length_b   1.000
_cell.length_c   1.000
_cell.angle_alpha   90.00
_cell.angle_beta   90.00
_cell.angle_gamma   90.00
#
_symmetry.space_group_name_H-M   'P 1'
#
loop_
_entity.id
_entity.type
_entity.pdbx_description
1 polymer ?
#
loop_
_entity_poly.entity_id
_entity_poly.type
_entity_poly.pdbx_seq_one_letter_code
_entity_poly.pdbx_strand_id
1 'polypeptide(L)'
;MRLNLGAVVRRRRWARDVLAATAACALAISALLSVQTSASASELDEYVNLPLVNRNAEHGPGGVHPALPTDLGTLQALVEEARASGRSPESYAALLFQYRLVAATEAAGIDLSSWNPRAGVSANRTNLVKSYRYYEDLQLGHPELQWAGMGGQVGADFGGGLIDFELMADVYSFPNLQQVANSIVSQVTDQVGVQALNQLPAGLRALAAVGRNVTADDLDYALGMILVMQKNIFSDLMPMHQAYVDEGLPALEEMQSAGLFGKDVMDAWRDVASSDSNRIALGNVALLQREQGVIIRDQWDTVRAYKGDVGEAITYASTVAGSPSVAGVVPPRSFRPLEFTTTLADGRTANVTMP
;
A
#
# COMPACT_ATOMS: atom_id res chain seq x y z
N MET A 1 45.88 -90.82 -22.35
CA MET A 1 45.77 -89.35 -22.48
C MET A 1 44.68 -88.87 -21.51
N ARG A 2 45.03 -88.53 -20.27
CA ARG A 2 44.08 -88.09 -19.23
C ARG A 2 43.95 -86.57 -19.27
N LEU A 3 42.81 -86.07 -19.72
CA LEU A 3 42.49 -84.64 -19.76
C LEU A 3 42.21 -84.12 -18.35
N ASN A 4 42.93 -83.07 -17.97
CA ASN A 4 42.95 -82.47 -16.65
C ASN A 4 41.73 -81.54 -16.45
N LEU A 5 40.60 -82.11 -16.02
CA LEU A 5 39.33 -81.41 -15.77
C LEU A 5 39.39 -80.38 -14.62
N GLY A 6 40.43 -80.38 -13.78
CA GLY A 6 40.54 -79.50 -12.60
C GLY A 6 40.80 -78.02 -12.93
N ALA A 7 41.43 -77.72 -14.06
CA ALA A 7 41.81 -76.34 -14.42
C ALA A 7 40.61 -75.50 -14.92
N VAL A 8 39.63 -76.13 -15.56
CA VAL A 8 38.46 -75.45 -16.15
C VAL A 8 37.46 -75.02 -15.07
N VAL A 9 37.31 -75.83 -14.01
CA VAL A 9 36.40 -75.54 -12.89
C VAL A 9 36.91 -74.36 -12.04
N ARG A 10 38.23 -74.28 -11.82
CA ARG A 10 38.85 -73.16 -11.08
C ARG A 10 38.71 -71.82 -11.80
N ARG A 11 38.90 -71.78 -13.13
CA ARG A 11 38.72 -70.55 -13.92
C ARG A 11 37.27 -70.03 -13.92
N ARG A 12 36.28 -70.93 -13.93
CA ARG A 12 34.85 -70.55 -13.89
C ARG A 12 34.40 -70.00 -12.53
N ARG A 13 34.97 -70.49 -11.42
CA ARG A 13 34.71 -69.91 -10.08
C ARG A 13 35.32 -68.52 -9.95
N TRP A 14 36.57 -68.35 -10.34
CA TRP A 14 37.26 -67.06 -10.28
C TRP A 14 36.56 -65.97 -11.11
N ALA A 15 36.09 -66.31 -12.31
CA ALA A 15 35.32 -65.37 -13.13
C ALA A 15 33.95 -64.98 -12.51
N ARG A 16 33.28 -65.90 -11.81
CA ARG A 16 32.01 -65.60 -11.10
C ARG A 16 32.25 -64.76 -9.85
N ASP A 17 33.34 -65.02 -9.13
CA ASP A 17 33.69 -64.29 -7.91
C ASP A 17 34.11 -62.85 -8.25
N VAL A 18 34.83 -62.63 -9.36
CA VAL A 18 35.18 -61.29 -9.86
C VAL A 18 33.96 -60.52 -10.37
N LEU A 19 33.03 -61.17 -11.08
CA LEU A 19 31.77 -60.56 -11.52
C LEU A 19 30.84 -60.20 -10.37
N ALA A 20 30.79 -61.03 -9.32
CA ALA A 20 30.02 -60.74 -8.11
C ALA A 20 30.62 -59.57 -7.33
N ALA A 21 31.96 -59.49 -7.26
CA ALA A 21 32.66 -58.38 -6.60
C ALA A 21 32.50 -57.04 -7.37
N THR A 22 32.53 -57.05 -8.70
CA THR A 22 32.30 -55.82 -9.50
C THR A 22 30.84 -55.38 -9.46
N ALA A 23 29.87 -56.30 -9.45
CA ALA A 23 28.47 -55.96 -9.28
C ALA A 23 28.16 -55.39 -7.88
N ALA A 24 28.79 -55.94 -6.83
CA ALA A 24 28.66 -55.42 -5.47
C ALA A 24 29.31 -54.04 -5.31
N CYS A 25 30.47 -53.79 -5.93
CA CYS A 25 31.09 -52.46 -5.95
C CYS A 25 30.26 -51.44 -6.77
N ALA A 26 29.69 -51.84 -7.91
CA ALA A 26 28.82 -50.96 -8.70
C ALA A 26 27.55 -50.58 -7.93
N LEU A 27 26.91 -51.53 -7.24
CA LEU A 27 25.75 -51.27 -6.39
C LEU A 27 26.10 -50.43 -5.15
N ALA A 28 27.28 -50.61 -4.56
CA ALA A 28 27.76 -49.78 -3.45
C ALA A 28 28.09 -48.35 -3.90
N ILE A 29 28.64 -48.16 -5.11
CA ILE A 29 28.90 -46.83 -5.68
C ILE A 29 27.58 -46.14 -6.08
N SER A 30 26.60 -46.87 -6.59
CA SER A 30 25.24 -46.34 -6.82
C SER A 30 24.51 -46.00 -5.52
N ALA A 31 24.72 -46.77 -4.45
CA ALA A 31 24.18 -46.50 -3.12
C ALA A 31 24.88 -45.32 -2.41
N LEU A 32 26.17 -45.10 -2.70
CA LEU A 32 26.93 -43.93 -2.21
C LEU A 32 26.69 -42.66 -3.06
N LEU A 33 26.19 -42.79 -4.28
CA LEU A 33 25.69 -41.66 -5.09
C LEU A 33 24.21 -41.34 -4.82
N SER A 34 23.52 -42.22 -4.10
CA SER A 34 22.19 -41.96 -3.53
C SER A 34 22.28 -41.61 -2.05
N VAL A 35 23.39 -40.96 -1.65
CA VAL A 35 23.37 -40.08 -0.47
C VAL A 35 22.14 -39.22 -0.62
N GLN A 36 21.22 -39.45 0.31
CA GLN A 36 19.98 -38.76 0.45
C GLN A 36 20.26 -37.27 0.30
N THR A 37 19.81 -36.67 -0.80
CA THR A 37 19.26 -35.32 -0.74
C THR A 37 18.07 -35.42 0.20
N SER A 38 18.37 -35.49 1.50
CA SER A 38 17.53 -34.84 2.49
C SER A 38 17.42 -33.42 1.98
N ALA A 39 16.32 -33.11 1.29
CA ALA A 39 15.94 -31.75 1.03
C ALA A 39 15.93 -31.08 2.39
N SER A 40 17.00 -30.37 2.73
CA SER A 40 16.82 -29.22 3.61
C SER A 40 15.69 -28.45 2.95
N ALA A 41 14.57 -28.26 3.67
CA ALA A 41 13.57 -27.31 3.22
C ALA A 41 14.33 -26.06 2.78
N SER A 42 14.11 -25.63 1.55
CA SER A 42 14.79 -24.42 1.09
C SER A 42 14.39 -23.30 2.05
N GLU A 43 15.29 -22.35 2.33
CA GLU A 43 14.92 -21.14 3.06
C GLU A 43 13.69 -20.45 2.42
N LEU A 44 13.52 -20.60 1.10
CA LEU A 44 12.32 -20.19 0.37
C LEU A 44 11.02 -20.85 0.87
N ASP A 45 11.06 -22.11 1.32
CA ASP A 45 9.87 -22.83 1.81
C ASP A 45 9.23 -22.16 3.04
N GLU A 46 9.99 -21.35 3.79
CA GLU A 46 9.50 -20.57 4.92
C GLU A 46 8.71 -19.33 4.48
N TYR A 47 8.95 -18.84 3.25
CA TYR A 47 8.42 -17.57 2.76
C TYR A 47 7.34 -17.70 1.67
N VAL A 48 7.07 -18.92 1.21
CA VAL A 48 5.97 -19.20 0.27
C VAL A 48 4.63 -19.36 1.00
N ASN A 49 3.55 -19.00 0.30
CA ASN A 49 2.16 -19.04 0.76
C ASN A 49 1.90 -18.24 2.04
N LEU A 50 2.78 -17.29 2.35
CA LEU A 50 2.54 -16.35 3.45
C LEU A 50 1.36 -15.43 3.12
N PRO A 51 0.47 -15.16 4.08
CA PRO A 51 -0.61 -14.21 3.89
C PRO A 51 -0.09 -12.76 3.90
N LEU A 52 -0.82 -11.85 3.26
CA LEU A 52 -0.56 -10.41 3.31
C LEU A 52 -1.21 -9.77 4.55
N VAL A 53 -0.76 -10.14 5.75
CA VAL A 53 -1.40 -9.70 7.02
C VAL A 53 -1.34 -8.19 7.27
N ASN A 54 -0.40 -7.49 6.64
CA ASN A 54 -0.26 -6.03 6.76
C ASN A 54 -0.31 -5.34 5.39
N ARG A 55 -1.14 -5.85 4.47
CA ARG A 55 -1.29 -5.28 3.12
C ARG A 55 -1.55 -3.78 3.14
N ASN A 56 -2.44 -3.35 4.03
CA ASN A 56 -2.95 -1.98 4.09
C ASN A 56 -2.17 -1.07 5.07
N ALA A 57 -0.99 -1.52 5.51
CA ALA A 57 -0.09 -0.79 6.40
C ALA A 57 -0.65 -0.42 7.80
N GLU A 58 -1.71 -1.09 8.25
CA GLU A 58 -2.42 -0.73 9.50
C GLU A 58 -1.71 -1.18 10.78
N HIS A 59 -0.75 -2.10 10.66
CA HIS A 59 -0.12 -2.79 11.78
C HIS A 59 1.39 -2.56 11.82
N GLY A 60 1.86 -2.03 12.95
CA GLY A 60 3.27 -2.00 13.32
C GLY A 60 4.23 -1.37 12.30
N PRO A 61 5.53 -1.44 12.59
CA PRO A 61 6.56 -1.15 11.60
C PRO A 61 6.72 -2.31 10.60
N GLY A 62 7.49 -2.10 9.53
CA GLY A 62 7.78 -3.13 8.54
C GLY A 62 6.84 -3.15 7.34
N GLY A 63 6.94 -4.22 6.56
CA GLY A 63 6.20 -4.40 5.30
C GLY A 63 4.96 -5.27 5.45
N VAL A 64 4.77 -6.19 4.49
CA VAL A 64 3.49 -6.89 4.28
C VAL A 64 3.26 -8.08 5.21
N HIS A 65 4.34 -8.65 5.76
CA HIS A 65 4.30 -9.75 6.72
C HIS A 65 5.52 -9.69 7.66
N PRO A 66 5.35 -9.86 8.99
CA PRO A 66 6.43 -9.68 9.97
C PRO A 66 7.53 -10.75 9.90
N ALA A 67 7.24 -11.91 9.30
CA ALA A 67 8.25 -12.95 9.10
C ALA A 67 9.16 -12.69 7.90
N LEU A 68 8.78 -11.79 6.97
CA LEU A 68 9.59 -11.53 5.79
C LEU A 68 10.77 -10.59 6.13
N PRO A 69 11.95 -10.80 5.53
CA PRO A 69 13.08 -9.90 5.72
C PRO A 69 12.81 -8.52 5.10
N THR A 70 13.63 -7.55 5.48
CA THR A 70 13.65 -6.19 4.90
C THR A 70 14.96 -5.88 4.19
N ASP A 71 15.85 -6.85 4.04
CA ASP A 71 17.10 -6.73 3.29
C ASP A 71 16.83 -7.00 1.80
N LEU A 72 17.12 -6.03 0.94
CA LEU A 72 16.82 -6.12 -0.49
C LEU A 72 17.53 -7.29 -1.17
N GLY A 73 18.81 -7.53 -0.84
CA GLY A 73 19.61 -8.59 -1.44
C GLY A 73 19.07 -9.99 -1.12
N THR A 74 18.66 -10.20 0.13
CA THR A 74 18.04 -11.45 0.59
C THR A 74 16.69 -11.67 -0.11
N LEU A 75 15.84 -10.64 -0.17
CA LEU A 75 14.54 -10.72 -0.84
C LEU A 75 14.69 -11.00 -2.34
N GLN A 76 15.65 -10.35 -3.00
CA GLN A 76 15.95 -10.58 -4.40
C GLN A 76 16.35 -12.04 -4.65
N ALA A 77 17.28 -12.57 -3.85
CA ALA A 77 17.73 -13.96 -3.98
C ALA A 77 16.58 -14.96 -3.81
N LEU A 78 15.70 -14.74 -2.83
CA LEU A 78 14.53 -15.60 -2.59
C LEU A 78 13.51 -15.53 -3.74
N VAL A 79 13.25 -14.35 -4.30
CA VAL A 79 12.36 -14.19 -5.46
C VAL A 79 12.96 -14.86 -6.70
N GLU A 80 14.26 -14.71 -6.94
CA GLU A 80 14.97 -15.37 -8.04
C GLU A 80 14.95 -16.90 -7.89
N GLU A 81 15.12 -17.41 -6.67
CA GLU A 81 14.98 -18.85 -6.39
C GLU A 81 13.56 -19.35 -6.67
N ALA A 82 12.54 -18.59 -6.29
CA ALA A 82 11.13 -18.93 -6.55
C ALA A 82 10.84 -19.03 -8.05
N ARG A 83 11.32 -18.05 -8.83
CA ARG A 83 11.24 -18.02 -10.30
C ARG A 83 11.97 -19.21 -10.91
N ALA A 84 13.21 -19.49 -10.49
CA ALA A 84 14.02 -20.59 -11.00
C ALA A 84 13.44 -21.98 -10.67
N SER A 85 12.74 -22.09 -9.53
CA SER A 85 12.06 -23.31 -9.10
C SER A 85 10.74 -23.57 -9.84
N GLY A 86 10.31 -22.67 -10.73
CA GLY A 86 9.06 -22.80 -11.48
C GLY A 86 7.82 -22.72 -10.60
N ARG A 87 7.91 -22.09 -9.43
CA ARG A 87 6.76 -21.86 -8.55
C ARG A 87 5.80 -20.87 -9.20
N SER A 88 4.50 -21.04 -8.95
CA SER A 88 3.52 -20.08 -9.46
C SER A 88 3.68 -18.74 -8.69
N PRO A 89 3.58 -17.58 -9.35
CA PRO A 89 3.66 -16.26 -8.71
C PRO A 89 2.75 -16.10 -7.48
N GLU A 90 1.57 -16.69 -7.51
CA GLU A 90 0.60 -16.65 -6.40
C GLU A 90 1.18 -17.28 -5.13
N SER A 91 1.99 -18.33 -5.28
CA SER A 91 2.60 -19.02 -4.14
C SER A 91 3.70 -18.20 -3.45
N TYR A 92 4.24 -17.16 -4.08
CA TYR A 92 5.24 -16.27 -3.46
C TYR A 92 4.80 -14.80 -3.46
N ALA A 93 3.49 -14.54 -3.53
CA ALA A 93 2.94 -13.20 -3.64
C ALA A 93 3.38 -12.25 -2.52
N ALA A 94 3.38 -12.70 -1.25
CA ALA A 94 3.84 -11.89 -0.13
C ALA A 94 5.34 -11.57 -0.21
N LEU A 95 6.16 -12.55 -0.59
CA LEU A 95 7.59 -12.36 -0.81
C LEU A 95 7.86 -11.38 -1.96
N LEU A 96 7.18 -11.53 -3.10
CA LEU A 96 7.29 -10.63 -4.24
C LEU A 96 6.87 -9.21 -3.84
N PHE A 97 5.78 -9.05 -3.11
CA PHE A 97 5.33 -7.74 -2.68
C PHE A 97 6.34 -7.10 -1.71
N GLN A 98 6.84 -7.84 -0.72
CA GLN A 98 7.88 -7.34 0.17
C GLN A 98 9.14 -6.91 -0.59
N TYR A 99 9.61 -7.70 -1.55
CA TYR A 99 10.74 -7.36 -2.41
C TYR A 99 10.53 -6.02 -3.13
N ARG A 100 9.39 -5.86 -3.83
CA ARG A 100 9.07 -4.63 -4.55
C ARG A 100 8.90 -3.43 -3.61
N LEU A 101 8.35 -3.66 -2.41
CA LEU A 101 8.20 -2.64 -1.37
C LEU A 101 9.55 -2.17 -0.83
N VAL A 102 10.44 -3.10 -0.49
CA VAL A 102 11.79 -2.78 -0.01
C VAL A 102 12.56 -2.03 -1.09
N ALA A 103 12.51 -2.47 -2.36
CA ALA A 103 13.14 -1.77 -3.46
C ALA A 103 12.67 -0.30 -3.57
N ALA A 104 11.36 -0.06 -3.52
CA ALA A 104 10.81 1.29 -3.56
C ALA A 104 11.19 2.12 -2.32
N THR A 105 11.19 1.54 -1.12
CA THR A 105 11.60 2.26 0.10
C THR A 105 13.10 2.57 0.11
N GLU A 106 13.96 1.66 -0.34
CA GLU A 106 15.40 1.91 -0.44
C GLU A 106 15.70 3.00 -1.47
N ALA A 107 15.04 2.98 -2.62
CA ALA A 107 15.15 4.04 -3.63
C ALA A 107 14.71 5.41 -3.09
N ALA A 108 13.68 5.44 -2.24
CA ALA A 108 13.23 6.64 -1.53
C ALA A 108 14.12 7.01 -0.31
N GLY A 109 15.08 6.16 0.06
CA GLY A 109 15.89 6.32 1.27
C GLY A 109 15.11 6.14 2.58
N ILE A 110 14.00 5.41 2.58
CA ILE A 110 13.14 5.12 3.73
C ILE A 110 13.52 3.76 4.34
N ASP A 111 13.70 3.72 5.65
CA ASP A 111 13.85 2.46 6.38
C ASP A 111 12.47 1.83 6.64
N LEU A 112 12.13 0.81 5.85
CA LEU A 112 10.85 0.10 5.99
C LEU A 112 10.74 -0.59 7.36
N SER A 113 11.84 -1.14 7.88
CA SER A 113 11.85 -1.94 9.11
C SER A 113 11.47 -1.13 10.35
N SER A 114 11.73 0.18 10.33
CA SER A 114 11.35 1.10 11.40
C SER A 114 10.07 1.90 11.12
N TRP A 115 9.51 1.82 9.90
CA TRP A 115 8.41 2.69 9.48
C TRP A 115 7.08 2.29 10.11
N ASN A 116 6.75 2.89 11.26
CA ASN A 116 5.46 2.75 11.93
C ASN A 116 4.58 4.01 11.72
N PRO A 117 3.50 3.93 10.92
CA PRO A 117 2.63 5.09 10.69
C PRO A 117 1.88 5.54 11.96
N ARG A 118 1.71 4.66 12.95
CA ARG A 118 1.04 4.99 14.23
C ARG A 118 1.96 5.65 15.26
N ALA A 119 3.23 5.91 14.91
CA ALA A 119 4.18 6.58 15.79
C ALA A 119 4.04 8.12 15.84
N GLY A 120 3.01 8.68 15.18
CA GLY A 120 2.78 10.13 15.11
C GLY A 120 3.47 10.81 13.92
N VAL A 121 3.12 12.07 13.66
CA VAL A 121 3.59 12.80 12.47
C VAL A 121 5.08 13.16 12.63
N SER A 122 5.52 13.56 13.83
CA SER A 122 6.91 13.87 14.14
C SER A 122 7.85 12.70 13.81
N ALA A 123 7.49 11.47 14.22
CA ALA A 123 8.25 10.27 13.91
C ALA A 123 8.25 9.92 12.41
N ASN A 124 7.17 10.25 11.69
CA ASN A 124 7.01 9.94 10.27
C ASN A 124 7.43 11.08 9.33
N ARG A 125 7.77 12.26 9.86
CA ARG A 125 8.04 13.48 9.07
C ARG A 125 9.11 13.25 8.01
N THR A 126 10.21 12.59 8.37
CA THR A 126 11.29 12.30 7.43
C THR A 126 10.84 11.34 6.34
N ASN A 127 10.03 10.33 6.67
CA ASN A 127 9.50 9.38 5.69
C ASN A 127 8.49 10.06 4.75
N LEU A 128 7.63 10.95 5.26
CA LEU A 128 6.72 11.77 4.45
C LEU A 128 7.50 12.59 3.42
N VAL A 129 8.49 13.36 3.86
CA VAL A 129 9.31 14.19 2.96
C VAL A 129 10.02 13.34 1.91
N LYS A 130 10.62 12.22 2.31
CA LYS A 130 11.30 11.29 1.40
C LYS A 130 10.34 10.69 0.38
N SER A 131 9.15 10.27 0.81
CA SER A 131 8.15 9.69 -0.09
C SER A 131 7.74 10.67 -1.18
N TYR A 132 7.37 11.91 -0.84
CA TYR A 132 6.95 12.89 -1.83
C TYR A 132 8.07 13.34 -2.74
N ARG A 133 9.30 13.51 -2.22
CA ARG A 133 10.46 13.80 -3.06
C ARG A 133 10.71 12.69 -4.08
N TYR A 134 10.61 11.44 -3.65
CA TYR A 134 10.76 10.31 -4.54
C TYR A 134 9.65 10.26 -5.61
N TYR A 135 8.42 10.69 -5.30
CA TYR A 135 7.34 10.79 -6.30
C TYR A 135 7.66 11.85 -7.37
N GLU A 136 8.16 13.01 -6.93
CA GLU A 136 8.59 14.09 -7.83
C GLU A 136 9.75 13.64 -8.72
N ASP A 137 10.78 13.03 -8.13
CA ASP A 137 11.98 12.56 -8.84
C ASP A 137 11.62 11.53 -9.92
N LEU A 138 10.70 10.60 -9.61
CA LEU A 138 10.19 9.64 -10.57
C LEU A 138 9.50 10.33 -11.75
N GLN A 139 8.59 11.28 -11.50
CA GLN A 139 7.90 11.98 -12.58
C GLN A 139 8.85 12.86 -13.41
N LEU A 140 9.87 13.46 -12.78
CA LEU A 140 10.86 14.27 -13.49
C LEU A 140 11.74 13.41 -14.41
N GLY A 141 12.05 12.17 -14.00
CA GLY A 141 12.76 11.19 -14.82
C GLY A 141 11.88 10.51 -15.87
N HIS A 142 10.59 10.35 -15.60
CA HIS A 142 9.64 9.57 -16.39
C HIS A 142 8.32 10.35 -16.56
N PRO A 143 8.22 11.22 -17.58
CA PRO A 143 7.07 12.13 -17.75
C PRO A 143 5.71 11.44 -17.90
N GLU A 144 5.69 10.15 -18.26
CA GLU A 144 4.48 9.33 -18.34
C GLU A 144 3.87 8.97 -16.97
N LEU A 145 4.61 9.08 -15.87
CA LEU A 145 4.18 8.70 -14.51
C LEU A 145 3.36 9.80 -13.80
N GLN A 146 2.42 10.41 -14.52
CA GLN A 146 1.72 11.64 -14.10
C GLN A 146 1.07 11.54 -12.71
N TRP A 147 0.63 10.35 -12.28
CA TRP A 147 0.14 10.08 -10.93
C TRP A 147 1.19 10.41 -9.87
N ALA A 148 2.45 9.97 -10.05
CA ALA A 148 3.54 10.29 -9.14
C ALA A 148 3.78 11.81 -9.09
N GLY A 149 3.69 12.49 -10.24
CA GLY A 149 3.75 13.95 -10.31
C GLY A 149 2.66 14.64 -9.50
N MET A 150 1.40 14.21 -9.66
CA MET A 150 0.27 14.75 -8.89
C MET A 150 0.42 14.47 -7.40
N GLY A 151 0.83 13.26 -7.02
CA GLY A 151 1.07 12.87 -5.63
C GLY A 151 2.20 13.69 -4.98
N GLY A 152 3.28 13.95 -5.71
CA GLY A 152 4.39 14.80 -5.26
C GLY A 152 3.96 16.25 -5.00
N GLN A 153 3.19 16.83 -5.92
CA GLN A 153 2.69 18.21 -5.78
C GLN A 153 1.72 18.38 -4.60
N VAL A 154 0.81 17.42 -4.39
CA VAL A 154 -0.13 17.44 -3.26
C VAL A 154 0.57 17.11 -1.93
N GLY A 155 1.70 16.42 -1.98
CA GLY A 155 2.44 15.96 -0.81
C GLY A 155 2.98 17.06 0.10
N ALA A 156 3.41 18.19 -0.48
CA ALA A 156 3.87 19.34 0.30
C ALA A 156 2.73 19.96 1.13
N ASP A 157 1.53 20.08 0.55
CA ASP A 157 0.34 20.62 1.23
C ASP A 157 -0.21 19.66 2.26
N PHE A 158 -0.28 18.38 1.90
CA PHE A 158 -0.78 17.35 2.78
C PHE A 158 0.17 17.14 3.96
N GLY A 159 1.48 17.08 3.72
CA GLY A 159 2.50 17.03 4.76
C GLY A 159 2.52 18.28 5.64
N GLY A 160 2.37 19.47 5.05
CA GLY A 160 2.23 20.73 5.78
C GLY A 160 0.97 20.75 6.65
N GLY A 161 -0.18 20.37 6.10
CA GLY A 161 -1.45 20.28 6.81
C GLY A 161 -1.44 19.25 7.94
N LEU A 162 -0.75 18.13 7.77
CA LEU A 162 -0.54 17.13 8.82
C LEU A 162 0.32 17.67 9.97
N ILE A 163 1.38 18.42 9.67
CA ILE A 163 2.24 19.06 10.68
C ILE A 163 1.46 20.16 11.42
N ASP A 164 0.67 20.96 10.71
CA ASP A 164 -0.19 21.98 11.33
C ASP A 164 -1.25 21.33 12.23
N PHE A 165 -1.78 20.17 11.83
CA PHE A 165 -2.77 19.43 12.61
C PHE A 165 -2.15 18.70 13.82
N GLU A 166 -0.94 18.15 13.72
CA GLU A 166 -0.17 17.64 14.87
C GLU A 166 0.16 18.76 15.87
N LEU A 167 0.64 19.91 15.40
CA LEU A 167 0.92 21.07 16.26
C LEU A 167 -0.36 21.59 16.94
N MET A 168 -1.51 21.52 16.26
CA MET A 168 -2.81 21.80 16.86
C MET A 168 -3.20 20.75 17.91
N ALA A 169 -2.99 19.46 17.66
CA ALA A 169 -3.26 18.39 18.63
C ALA A 169 -2.36 18.50 19.89
N ASP A 170 -1.07 18.82 19.71
CA ASP A 170 -0.06 18.87 20.78
C ASP A 170 -0.06 20.17 21.60
N VAL A 171 -0.38 21.32 21.00
CA VAL A 171 -0.13 22.65 21.62
C VAL A 171 -1.40 23.49 21.83
N TYR A 172 -2.47 23.27 21.04
CA TYR A 172 -3.66 24.14 21.08
C TYR A 172 -4.95 23.32 21.15
N SER A 173 -5.62 23.33 22.30
CA SER A 173 -6.99 22.83 22.47
C SER A 173 -7.96 23.49 21.47
N PHE A 174 -8.10 22.88 20.29
CA PHE A 174 -9.07 23.08 19.23
C PHE A 174 -9.88 24.39 19.13
N PRO A 175 -9.27 25.59 19.01
CA PRO A 175 -10.05 26.81 18.78
C PRO A 175 -10.63 26.85 17.35
N ASN A 176 -10.03 26.15 16.37
CA ASN A 176 -10.36 26.32 14.95
C ASN A 176 -11.52 25.44 14.43
N LEU A 177 -11.68 24.15 14.80
CA LEU A 177 -12.93 23.41 14.50
C LEU A 177 -14.09 24.02 15.28
N GLN A 178 -13.86 24.50 16.51
CA GLN A 178 -14.88 25.23 17.23
C GLN A 178 -15.28 26.48 16.48
N GLN A 179 -14.34 27.28 15.96
CA GLN A 179 -14.65 28.45 15.14
C GLN A 179 -15.37 28.08 13.84
N VAL A 180 -14.95 27.03 13.13
CA VAL A 180 -15.60 26.57 11.90
C VAL A 180 -17.01 26.06 12.19
N ALA A 181 -17.17 25.15 13.15
CA ALA A 181 -18.46 24.64 13.59
C ALA A 181 -19.37 25.75 14.11
N ASN A 182 -18.85 26.67 14.94
CA ASN A 182 -19.60 27.82 15.44
C ASN A 182 -19.97 28.79 14.30
N SER A 183 -19.11 28.99 13.30
CA SER A 183 -19.41 29.88 12.16
C SER A 183 -20.48 29.31 11.24
N ILE A 184 -20.46 27.99 11.00
CA ILE A 184 -21.47 27.25 10.25
C ILE A 184 -22.79 27.27 11.01
N VAL A 185 -22.75 26.91 12.30
CA VAL A 185 -23.95 26.90 13.17
C VAL A 185 -24.52 28.31 13.31
N SER A 186 -23.68 29.34 13.47
CA SER A 186 -24.15 30.73 13.57
C SER A 186 -24.75 31.19 12.26
N GLN A 187 -24.10 30.98 11.11
CA GLN A 187 -24.65 31.36 9.81
C GLN A 187 -25.99 30.68 9.52
N VAL A 188 -26.10 29.38 9.79
CA VAL A 188 -27.36 28.64 9.58
C VAL A 188 -28.44 29.08 10.57
N THR A 189 -28.08 29.30 11.83
CA THR A 189 -29.04 29.73 12.87
C THR A 189 -29.51 31.16 12.62
N ASP A 190 -28.60 32.07 12.25
CA ASP A 190 -28.89 33.49 12.02
C ASP A 190 -29.74 33.70 10.75
N GLN A 191 -29.54 32.88 9.71
CA GLN A 191 -30.26 33.01 8.45
C GLN A 191 -31.56 32.20 8.39
N VAL A 192 -31.63 31.06 9.08
CA VAL A 192 -32.67 30.04 8.83
C VAL A 192 -33.33 29.51 10.11
N GLY A 193 -32.74 29.77 11.29
CA GLY A 193 -33.26 29.34 12.60
C GLY A 193 -32.87 27.91 13.00
N VAL A 194 -32.96 27.62 14.31
CA VAL A 194 -32.46 26.39 14.94
C VAL A 194 -33.09 25.10 14.38
N GLN A 195 -34.31 25.17 13.86
CA GLN A 195 -35.01 24.03 13.26
C GLN A 195 -34.36 23.55 11.96
N ALA A 196 -33.65 24.43 11.24
CA ALA A 196 -32.96 24.10 9.99
C ALA A 196 -31.71 23.22 10.21
N LEU A 197 -31.18 23.16 11.43
CA LEU A 197 -30.02 22.31 11.77
C LEU A 197 -30.30 20.83 11.51
N ASN A 198 -31.56 20.38 11.65
CA ASN A 198 -31.95 19.00 11.38
C ASN A 198 -31.99 18.66 9.89
N GLN A 199 -32.06 19.67 9.01
CA GLN A 199 -32.08 19.50 7.55
C GLN A 199 -30.68 19.57 6.93
N LEU A 200 -29.65 19.87 7.74
CA LEU A 200 -28.27 19.89 7.27
C LEU A 200 -27.83 18.50 6.77
N PRO A 201 -26.95 18.42 5.75
CA PRO A 201 -26.22 17.23 5.38
C PRO A 201 -25.51 16.57 6.58
N ALA A 202 -25.30 15.26 6.52
CA ALA A 202 -24.82 14.46 7.67
C ALA A 202 -23.52 15.01 8.29
N GLY A 203 -22.51 15.32 7.47
CA GLY A 203 -21.24 15.90 7.92
C GLY A 203 -21.38 17.26 8.64
N LEU A 204 -22.24 18.15 8.15
CA LEU A 204 -22.51 19.44 8.79
C LEU A 204 -23.27 19.29 10.10
N ARG A 205 -24.24 18.37 10.13
CA ARG A 205 -24.99 18.05 11.35
C ARG A 205 -24.08 17.43 12.40
N ALA A 206 -23.20 16.52 11.98
CA ALA A 206 -22.19 15.92 12.82
C ALA A 206 -21.29 17.02 13.40
N LEU A 207 -20.67 17.87 12.57
CA LEU A 207 -19.85 19.00 13.05
C LEU A 207 -20.56 19.87 14.09
N ALA A 208 -21.82 20.21 13.86
CA ALA A 208 -22.64 20.98 14.80
C ALA A 208 -22.90 20.21 16.12
N ALA A 209 -23.11 18.90 16.05
CA ALA A 209 -23.36 18.03 17.18
C ALA A 209 -22.11 17.76 18.02
N VAL A 210 -20.96 17.52 17.38
CA VAL A 210 -19.72 17.19 18.10
C VAL A 210 -19.02 18.41 18.66
N GLY A 211 -19.18 19.60 18.05
CA GLY A 211 -18.68 20.90 18.52
C GLY A 211 -17.54 20.85 19.56
N ARG A 212 -17.91 20.88 20.86
CA ARG A 212 -16.98 20.96 22.02
C ARG A 212 -16.46 19.61 22.55
N ASN A 213 -16.91 18.49 21.98
CA ASN A 213 -16.71 17.14 22.53
C ASN A 213 -15.64 16.32 21.79
N VAL A 214 -15.03 16.86 20.72
CA VAL A 214 -13.85 16.25 20.09
C VAL A 214 -12.66 16.39 21.03
N THR A 215 -12.02 15.27 21.36
CA THR A 215 -10.86 15.21 22.27
C THR A 215 -9.53 15.15 21.52
N ALA A 216 -8.41 15.35 22.23
CA ALA A 216 -7.08 15.14 21.66
C ALA A 216 -6.92 13.71 21.11
N ASP A 217 -7.35 12.69 21.88
CA ASP A 217 -7.30 11.29 21.47
C ASP A 217 -8.06 11.01 20.15
N ASP A 218 -9.16 11.72 19.89
CA ASP A 218 -9.93 11.58 18.65
C ASP A 218 -9.15 12.09 17.44
N LEU A 219 -8.32 13.11 17.64
CA LEU A 219 -7.50 13.74 16.62
C LEU A 219 -6.23 12.94 16.37
N ASP A 220 -5.61 12.42 17.43
CA ASP A 220 -4.48 11.50 17.34
C ASP A 220 -4.88 10.23 16.60
N TYR A 221 -6.08 9.72 16.86
CA TYR A 221 -6.62 8.59 16.09
C TYR A 221 -6.76 8.93 14.60
N ALA A 222 -7.37 10.07 14.27
CA ALA A 222 -7.56 10.49 12.89
C ALA A 222 -6.22 10.74 12.17
N LEU A 223 -5.28 11.44 12.81
CA LEU A 223 -3.92 11.64 12.33
C LEU A 223 -3.20 10.32 12.07
N GLY A 224 -3.26 9.40 13.04
CA GLY A 224 -2.68 8.06 12.90
C GLY A 224 -3.27 7.29 11.72
N MET A 225 -4.59 7.41 11.47
CA MET A 225 -5.23 6.82 10.30
C MET A 225 -4.80 7.48 8.99
N ILE A 226 -4.62 8.80 8.98
CA ILE A 226 -4.11 9.50 7.79
C ILE A 226 -2.67 9.06 7.46
N LEU A 227 -1.81 8.88 8.46
CA LEU A 227 -0.46 8.34 8.26
C LEU A 227 -0.48 6.88 7.78
N VAL A 228 -1.42 6.07 8.28
CA VAL A 228 -1.66 4.71 7.79
C VAL A 228 -2.05 4.73 6.32
N MET A 229 -3.00 5.59 5.93
CA MET A 229 -3.40 5.78 4.52
C MET A 229 -2.22 6.21 3.65
N GLN A 230 -1.41 7.16 4.10
CA GLN A 230 -0.24 7.61 3.35
C GLN A 230 0.76 6.47 3.10
N LYS A 231 1.08 5.68 4.14
CA LYS A 231 1.94 4.50 3.99
C LYS A 231 1.30 3.44 3.09
N ASN A 232 -0.02 3.25 3.16
CA ASN A 232 -0.76 2.32 2.31
C ASN A 232 -0.71 2.72 0.83
N ILE A 233 -0.93 4.01 0.52
CA ILE A 233 -0.78 4.57 -0.83
C ILE A 233 0.63 4.33 -1.35
N PHE A 234 1.65 4.67 -0.54
CA PHE A 234 3.04 4.40 -0.91
C PHE A 234 3.24 2.92 -1.20
N SER A 235 2.80 2.06 -0.28
CA SER A 235 3.03 0.62 -0.34
C SER A 235 2.32 -0.05 -1.51
N ASP A 236 1.17 0.42 -1.95
CA ASP A 236 0.48 -0.16 -3.11
C ASP A 236 1.07 0.39 -4.43
N LEU A 237 1.25 1.72 -4.56
CA LEU A 237 1.55 2.34 -5.85
C LEU A 237 3.05 2.46 -6.16
N MET A 238 3.90 2.77 -5.19
CA MET A 238 5.33 3.00 -5.46
C MET A 238 6.10 1.75 -5.87
N PRO A 239 5.82 0.56 -5.30
CA PRO A 239 6.44 -0.68 -5.77
C PRO A 239 6.16 -0.95 -7.24
N MET A 240 4.97 -0.60 -7.72
CA MET A 240 4.64 -0.72 -9.15
C MET A 240 5.41 0.32 -10.00
N HIS A 241 5.51 1.57 -9.54
CA HIS A 241 6.26 2.60 -10.27
C HIS A 241 7.75 2.24 -10.37
N GLN A 242 8.38 1.83 -9.26
CA GLN A 242 9.77 1.40 -9.26
C GLN A 242 9.98 0.18 -10.17
N ALA A 243 9.12 -0.85 -10.06
CA ALA A 243 9.21 -2.05 -10.89
C ALA A 243 9.06 -1.73 -12.40
N TYR A 244 8.15 -0.81 -12.76
CA TYR A 244 7.98 -0.38 -14.14
C TYR A 244 9.22 0.37 -14.66
N VAL A 245 9.81 1.24 -13.86
CA VAL A 245 11.02 1.98 -14.24
C VAL A 245 12.22 1.05 -14.43
N ASP A 246 12.39 0.08 -13.53
CA ASP A 246 13.54 -0.82 -13.57
C ASP A 246 13.43 -1.92 -14.63
N GLU A 247 12.25 -2.51 -14.76
CA GLU A 247 12.04 -3.78 -15.48
C GLU A 247 10.89 -3.72 -16.51
N GLY A 248 10.13 -2.62 -16.55
CA GLY A 248 9.01 -2.44 -17.46
C GLY A 248 7.77 -3.25 -17.11
N LEU A 249 6.87 -3.38 -18.10
CA LEU A 249 5.62 -4.14 -17.94
C LEU A 249 5.78 -5.59 -17.48
N PRO A 250 6.82 -6.37 -17.88
CA PRO A 250 6.97 -7.75 -17.42
C PRO A 250 7.01 -7.91 -15.89
N ALA A 251 7.63 -6.96 -15.17
CA ALA A 251 7.64 -7.00 -13.71
C ALA A 251 6.23 -6.80 -13.12
N LEU A 252 5.44 -5.93 -13.73
CA LEU A 252 4.04 -5.72 -13.35
C LEU A 252 3.16 -6.91 -13.72
N GLU A 253 3.43 -7.58 -14.83
CA GLU A 253 2.71 -8.79 -15.23
C GLU A 253 2.96 -9.95 -14.24
N GLU A 254 4.18 -10.05 -13.68
CA GLU A 254 4.46 -10.97 -12.58
C GLU A 254 3.67 -10.61 -11.32
N MET A 255 3.64 -9.34 -10.93
CA MET A 255 2.84 -8.87 -9.78
C MET A 255 1.34 -9.13 -9.97
N GLN A 256 0.83 -8.92 -11.19
CA GLN A 256 -0.54 -9.24 -11.56
C GLN A 256 -0.80 -10.75 -11.46
N SER A 257 0.12 -11.57 -11.99
CA SER A 257 0.03 -13.03 -11.95
C SER A 257 0.09 -13.54 -10.51
N ALA A 258 0.82 -12.86 -9.62
CA ALA A 258 0.83 -13.16 -8.20
C ALA A 258 -0.47 -12.76 -7.47
N GLY A 259 -1.42 -12.13 -8.15
CA GLY A 259 -2.68 -11.66 -7.59
C GLY A 259 -2.55 -10.39 -6.75
N LEU A 260 -1.47 -9.62 -6.89
CA LEU A 260 -1.26 -8.39 -6.11
C LEU A 260 -2.19 -7.25 -6.56
N PHE A 261 -2.65 -7.29 -7.81
CA PHE A 261 -3.66 -6.40 -8.37
C PHE A 261 -4.36 -7.04 -9.58
N GLY A 262 -5.50 -6.46 -9.97
CA GLY A 262 -6.35 -6.98 -11.04
C GLY A 262 -5.96 -6.55 -12.45
N LYS A 263 -6.67 -7.07 -13.45
CA LYS A 263 -6.47 -6.73 -14.87
C LYS A 263 -6.67 -5.24 -15.15
N ASP A 264 -7.61 -4.61 -14.46
CA ASP A 264 -7.89 -3.17 -14.52
C ASP A 264 -6.64 -2.32 -14.26
N VAL A 265 -5.86 -2.67 -13.23
CA VAL A 265 -4.61 -1.99 -12.89
C VAL A 265 -3.53 -2.29 -13.93
N MET A 266 -3.44 -3.53 -14.42
CA MET A 266 -2.49 -3.87 -15.48
C MET A 266 -2.80 -3.14 -16.79
N ASP A 267 -4.07 -2.97 -17.14
CA ASP A 267 -4.48 -2.22 -18.33
C ASP A 267 -4.11 -0.73 -18.18
N ALA A 268 -4.27 -0.14 -16.98
CA ALA A 268 -3.82 1.21 -16.69
C ALA A 268 -2.30 1.37 -16.91
N TRP A 269 -1.49 0.41 -16.49
CA TRP A 269 -0.05 0.41 -16.74
C TRP A 269 0.30 0.27 -18.22
N ARG A 270 -0.45 -0.53 -18.99
CA ARG A 270 -0.29 -0.62 -20.44
C ARG A 270 -0.63 0.70 -21.14
N ASP A 271 -1.58 1.45 -20.60
CA ASP A 271 -1.94 2.78 -21.07
C ASP A 271 -0.83 3.81 -20.74
N VAL A 272 -0.26 3.77 -19.53
CA VAL A 272 0.93 4.56 -19.14
C VAL A 272 2.13 4.27 -20.05
N ALA A 273 2.38 3.01 -20.38
CA ALA A 273 3.51 2.60 -21.23
C ALA A 273 3.30 2.86 -22.74
N SER A 274 2.15 3.40 -23.17
CA SER A 274 1.72 3.37 -24.57
C SER A 274 2.39 4.39 -25.51
N SER A 275 3.14 5.37 -24.97
CA SER A 275 3.61 6.58 -25.68
C SER A 275 2.49 7.47 -26.26
N ASP A 276 1.21 7.12 -26.11
CA ASP A 276 0.08 7.93 -26.54
C ASP A 276 -0.37 8.83 -25.38
N SER A 277 -0.30 10.15 -25.56
CA SER A 277 -0.61 11.12 -24.51
C SER A 277 -2.01 10.98 -23.91
N ASN A 278 -3.01 10.60 -24.71
CA ASN A 278 -4.37 10.42 -24.22
C ASN A 278 -4.49 9.15 -23.37
N ARG A 279 -3.85 8.07 -23.82
CA ARG A 279 -3.82 6.81 -23.07
C ARG A 279 -3.01 6.97 -21.79
N ILE A 280 -1.86 7.62 -21.83
CA ILE A 280 -1.07 7.94 -20.64
C ILE A 280 -1.94 8.66 -19.59
N ALA A 281 -2.69 9.69 -20.00
CA ALA A 281 -3.58 10.41 -19.09
C ALA A 281 -4.68 9.49 -18.52
N LEU A 282 -5.30 8.64 -19.34
CA LEU A 282 -6.32 7.69 -18.89
C LEU A 282 -5.76 6.66 -17.88
N GLY A 283 -4.58 6.12 -18.15
CA GLY A 283 -3.90 5.19 -17.25
C GLY A 283 -3.63 5.82 -15.88
N ASN A 284 -3.10 7.05 -15.86
CA ASN A 284 -2.85 7.77 -14.61
C ASN A 284 -4.15 8.15 -13.86
N VAL A 285 -5.23 8.46 -14.58
CA VAL A 285 -6.57 8.66 -13.97
C VAL A 285 -7.06 7.37 -13.32
N ALA A 286 -6.85 6.20 -13.95
CA ALA A 286 -7.23 4.92 -13.36
C ALA A 286 -6.41 4.62 -12.09
N LEU A 287 -5.11 4.94 -12.07
CA LEU A 287 -4.28 4.81 -10.86
C LEU A 287 -4.75 5.74 -9.72
N LEU A 288 -5.14 6.99 -10.05
CA LEU A 288 -5.74 7.91 -9.07
C LEU A 288 -7.08 7.40 -8.53
N GLN A 289 -7.91 6.81 -9.39
CA GLN A 289 -9.17 6.20 -8.97
C GLN A 289 -8.95 4.97 -8.09
N ARG A 290 -7.91 4.19 -8.33
CA ARG A 290 -7.51 3.07 -7.46
C ARG A 290 -7.10 3.58 -6.08
N GLU A 291 -6.29 4.62 -6.02
CA GLU A 291 -5.89 5.27 -4.75
C GLU A 291 -7.12 5.59 -3.91
N GLN A 292 -8.00 6.44 -4.45
CA GLN A 292 -9.16 6.95 -3.72
C GLN A 292 -10.27 5.91 -3.51
N GLY A 293 -10.48 5.02 -4.47
CA GLY A 293 -11.64 4.12 -4.53
C GLY A 293 -11.40 2.72 -4.00
N VAL A 294 -10.13 2.30 -3.85
CA VAL A 294 -9.76 0.95 -3.42
C VAL A 294 -8.76 1.00 -2.26
N ILE A 295 -7.65 1.73 -2.41
CA ILE A 295 -6.54 1.64 -1.44
C ILE A 295 -6.94 2.22 -0.07
N ILE A 296 -7.48 3.45 -0.05
CA ILE A 296 -7.79 4.16 1.22
C ILE A 296 -9.28 4.24 1.53
N ARG A 297 -10.14 3.63 0.70
CA ARG A 297 -11.60 3.74 0.84
C ARG A 297 -12.08 3.20 2.18
N ASP A 298 -11.76 1.95 2.49
CA ASP A 298 -12.20 1.30 3.72
C ASP A 298 -11.59 1.96 4.96
N GLN A 299 -10.40 2.56 4.81
CA GLN A 299 -9.74 3.32 5.86
C GLN A 299 -10.48 4.63 6.14
N TRP A 300 -10.98 5.32 5.10
CA TRP A 300 -11.84 6.49 5.28
C TRP A 300 -13.18 6.12 5.89
N ASP A 301 -13.77 4.99 5.49
CA ASP A 301 -15.00 4.49 6.09
C ASP A 301 -14.79 4.13 7.58
N THR A 302 -13.61 3.61 7.93
CA THR A 302 -13.19 3.36 9.32
C THR A 302 -13.05 4.65 10.13
N VAL A 303 -12.45 5.70 9.55
CA VAL A 303 -12.39 7.03 10.20
C VAL A 303 -13.79 7.62 10.36
N ARG A 304 -14.65 7.53 9.33
CA ARG A 304 -16.03 8.03 9.38
C ARG A 304 -16.85 7.33 10.47
N ALA A 305 -16.69 6.02 10.63
CA ALA A 305 -17.41 5.23 11.64
C ALA A 305 -16.89 5.44 13.08
N TYR A 306 -15.75 6.11 13.26
CA TYR A 306 -15.12 6.30 14.57
C TYR A 306 -16.02 7.13 15.50
N LYS A 307 -16.46 6.53 16.62
CA LYS A 307 -17.29 7.19 17.66
C LYS A 307 -18.51 7.96 17.12
N GLY A 308 -19.16 7.45 16.07
CA GLY A 308 -20.38 8.04 15.51
C GLY A 308 -20.15 9.43 14.92
N ASP A 309 -20.84 10.45 15.44
CA ASP A 309 -20.77 11.82 14.90
C ASP A 309 -19.35 12.41 14.92
N VAL A 310 -18.47 11.95 15.82
CA VAL A 310 -17.06 12.38 15.88
C VAL A 310 -16.33 12.10 14.57
N GLY A 311 -16.36 10.85 14.11
CA GLY A 311 -15.68 10.41 12.90
C GLY A 311 -16.28 11.03 11.63
N GLU A 312 -17.61 11.16 11.58
CA GLU A 312 -18.32 11.85 10.50
C GLU A 312 -17.89 13.32 10.41
N ALA A 313 -17.80 14.01 11.55
CA ALA A 313 -17.39 15.41 11.62
C ALA A 313 -15.92 15.62 11.23
N ILE A 314 -15.00 14.79 11.72
CA ILE A 314 -13.58 14.85 11.37
C ILE A 314 -13.39 14.59 9.87
N THR A 315 -14.04 13.55 9.34
CA THR A 315 -14.00 13.21 7.91
C THR A 315 -14.50 14.37 7.05
N TYR A 316 -15.64 14.95 7.42
CA TYR A 316 -16.20 16.09 6.71
C TYR A 316 -15.29 17.33 6.81
N ALA A 317 -14.78 17.65 7.99
CA ALA A 317 -13.86 18.75 8.18
C ALA A 317 -12.58 18.60 7.35
N SER A 318 -12.04 17.39 7.21
CA SER A 318 -10.87 17.14 6.37
C SER A 318 -11.12 17.48 4.89
N THR A 319 -12.35 17.28 4.41
CA THR A 319 -12.77 17.63 3.05
C THR A 319 -12.89 19.14 2.85
N VAL A 320 -13.35 19.87 3.88
CA VAL A 320 -13.54 21.33 3.83
C VAL A 320 -12.23 22.09 4.07
N ALA A 321 -11.40 21.61 4.99
CA ALA A 321 -10.10 22.20 5.30
C ALA A 321 -9.06 21.89 4.21
N GLY A 322 -9.20 20.77 3.50
CA GLY A 322 -8.39 20.40 2.35
C GLY A 322 -8.54 21.42 1.22
N SER A 323 -7.59 22.34 1.10
CA SER A 323 -7.44 23.21 -0.07
C SER A 323 -6.19 22.77 -0.83
N PRO A 324 -6.32 22.24 -2.07
CA PRO A 324 -5.16 21.89 -2.86
C PRO A 324 -4.40 23.18 -3.22
N SER A 325 -3.10 23.24 -2.96
CA SER A 325 -2.25 24.37 -3.40
C SER A 325 -1.73 24.19 -4.82
N VAL A 326 -2.18 23.14 -5.53
CA VAL A 326 -1.88 22.97 -6.95
C VAL A 326 -2.60 24.06 -7.74
N ALA A 327 -1.82 24.91 -8.41
CA ALA A 327 -2.35 26.04 -9.17
C ALA A 327 -3.40 25.58 -10.19
N GLY A 328 -4.60 26.16 -10.11
CA GLY A 328 -5.72 25.85 -11.00
C GLY A 328 -6.62 24.70 -10.53
N VAL A 329 -6.28 23.99 -9.45
CA VAL A 329 -7.18 22.99 -8.85
C VAL A 329 -8.20 23.68 -7.97
N VAL A 330 -9.48 23.42 -8.25
CA VAL A 330 -10.59 23.93 -7.46
C VAL A 330 -10.71 23.07 -6.19
N PRO A 331 -10.75 23.66 -4.98
CA PRO A 331 -10.89 22.88 -3.76
C PRO A 331 -12.22 22.10 -3.77
N PRO A 332 -12.29 20.90 -3.17
CA PRO A 332 -13.48 20.06 -3.20
C PRO A 332 -14.77 20.79 -2.80
N ARG A 333 -14.70 21.63 -1.76
CA ARG A 333 -15.79 22.52 -1.30
C ARG A 333 -16.34 23.50 -2.36
N SER A 334 -15.49 23.91 -3.29
CA SER A 334 -15.89 24.80 -4.39
C SER A 334 -16.31 24.03 -5.65
N PHE A 335 -15.86 22.78 -5.80
CA PHE A 335 -16.25 21.92 -6.92
C PHE A 335 -17.61 21.25 -6.70
N ARG A 336 -17.95 20.90 -5.46
CA ARG A 336 -19.27 20.38 -5.06
C ARG A 336 -19.75 21.07 -3.78
N PRO A 337 -20.30 22.29 -3.88
CA PRO A 337 -20.90 22.94 -2.74
C PRO A 337 -22.10 22.13 -2.23
N LEU A 338 -22.34 22.17 -0.93
CA LEU A 338 -23.55 21.59 -0.35
C LEU A 338 -24.74 22.48 -0.64
N GLU A 339 -25.73 21.92 -1.33
CA GLU A 339 -27.00 22.58 -1.60
C GLU A 339 -28.12 21.85 -0.87
N PHE A 340 -28.90 22.58 -0.08
CA PHE A 340 -30.13 22.06 0.50
C PHE A 340 -31.22 23.12 0.53
N THR A 341 -32.46 22.64 0.48
CA THR A 341 -33.66 23.47 0.50
C THR A 341 -34.25 23.44 1.90
N THR A 342 -34.59 24.60 2.44
CA THR A 342 -35.14 24.77 3.79
C THR A 342 -36.28 25.78 3.82
N THR A 343 -37.12 25.73 4.85
CA THR A 343 -38.24 26.67 5.04
C THR A 343 -37.85 27.70 6.11
N LEU A 344 -37.88 28.97 5.74
CA LEU A 344 -37.61 30.10 6.61
C LEU A 344 -38.73 30.30 7.64
N ALA A 345 -38.44 31.04 8.70
CA ALA A 345 -39.39 31.35 9.77
C ALA A 345 -40.67 32.08 9.28
N ASP A 346 -40.63 32.70 8.10
CA ASP A 346 -41.77 33.38 7.46
C ASP A 346 -42.55 32.47 6.47
N GLY A 347 -42.24 31.18 6.41
CA GLY A 347 -42.90 30.19 5.56
C GLY A 347 -42.41 30.15 4.11
N ARG A 348 -41.46 31.00 3.72
CA ARG A 348 -40.85 30.93 2.39
C ARG A 348 -39.78 29.84 2.31
N THR A 349 -39.61 29.26 1.13
CA THR A 349 -38.55 28.30 0.86
C THR A 349 -37.28 29.03 0.43
N ALA A 350 -36.14 28.65 1.01
CA ALA A 350 -34.82 29.14 0.63
C ALA A 350 -33.91 27.97 0.20
N ASN A 351 -33.11 28.20 -0.85
CA ASN A 351 -31.97 27.33 -1.16
C ASN A 351 -30.74 27.89 -0.47
N VAL A 352 -30.12 27.06 0.36
CA VAL A 352 -28.87 27.37 1.04
C VAL A 352 -27.75 26.66 0.31
N THR A 353 -26.76 27.43 -0.12
CA THR A 353 -25.52 26.91 -0.70
C THR A 353 -24.41 27.17 0.30
N MET A 354 -23.75 26.11 0.76
CA MET A 354 -22.59 26.19 1.63
C MET A 354 -21.36 25.66 0.88
N PRO A 355 -20.15 26.20 1.15
CA PRO A 355 -18.92 25.59 0.68
C PRO A 355 -18.79 24.15 1.20
#